data_AF-A0A1F5EC41-F1
#
_entry.id   AF-A0A1F5EC41-F1
#
_cell.length_a   1.000
_cell.length_b   1.000
_cell.length_c   1.000
_cell.angle_alpha   90.00
_cell.angle_beta   90.00
_cell.angle_gamma   90.00
#
_symmetry.space_group_name_H-M   'P 1'
#
loop_
_entity.id
_entity.type
_entity.pdbx_description
1 polymer ?
#
loop_
_entity_poly.entity_id
_entity_poly.type
_entity_poly.pdbx_seq_one_letter_code
_entity_poly.pdbx_strand_id
1 'polypeptide(L)'
;MATIKSAIRRGFTLIELLLVIAIIGLLTGLLVPSVERSMSKNRVANDIEVLRSKLEEVRLLAGSARDADEASSVTERPDTDRAGYYGIYFPPTDQLLGQKHFYALIRLSWPVNGWDPADPGNTAKRRFDPNTPGYCTPGQAAQDARNGSGDCLVERVNLSSGVTFTLLPYMWRNRVIAYRAPSQQLVELLCERPCENGANHWQENPSGPKFDQAGVSNANGIYFELNFSLKTARVKYAPYSAKLTVDYSL
;
A
#
# COMPACT_ATOMS: atom_id res chain seq x y z
N MET A 1 57.93 18.67 55.78
CA MET A 1 58.32 19.41 54.56
C MET A 1 58.05 18.49 53.37
N ALA A 2 56.90 18.64 52.71
CA ALA A 2 56.44 17.71 51.66
C ALA A 2 56.73 18.28 50.28
N THR A 3 57.57 17.60 49.51
CA THR A 3 58.02 18.01 48.18
C THR A 3 56.94 17.67 47.15
N ILE A 4 56.30 18.69 46.58
CA ILE A 4 55.30 18.53 45.51
C ILE A 4 56.07 18.16 44.23
N LYS A 5 55.98 16.89 43.81
CA LYS A 5 56.45 16.46 42.48
C LYS A 5 55.56 17.10 41.43
N SER A 6 56.07 18.11 40.73
CA SER A 6 55.45 18.69 39.54
C SER A 6 55.34 17.62 38.44
N ALA A 7 54.13 17.12 38.21
CA ALA A 7 53.83 16.25 37.07
C ALA A 7 53.94 17.06 35.77
N ILE A 8 54.96 16.76 34.97
CA ILE A 8 55.20 17.38 33.66
C ILE A 8 53.97 17.11 32.78
N ARG A 9 53.16 18.14 32.52
CA ARG A 9 52.07 18.07 31.54
C ARG A 9 52.71 18.05 30.15
N ARG A 10 52.75 16.88 29.52
CA ARG A 10 53.15 16.74 28.11
C ARG A 10 52.05 17.37 27.25
N GLY A 11 52.40 18.45 26.55
CA GLY A 11 51.53 19.09 25.56
C GLY A 11 51.47 18.25 24.28
N PHE A 12 50.31 18.25 23.62
CA PHE A 12 50.09 17.60 22.35
C PHE A 12 50.94 18.28 21.27
N THR A 13 51.67 17.52 20.47
CA THR A 13 52.45 18.08 19.36
C THR A 13 51.53 18.42 18.18
N LEU A 14 51.88 19.44 17.40
CA LEU A 14 51.13 19.81 16.20
C LEU A 14 51.04 18.64 15.22
N ILE A 15 52.09 17.84 15.13
CA ILE A 15 52.13 16.65 14.27
C ILE A 15 51.20 15.53 14.76
N GLU A 16 51.08 15.31 16.07
CA GLU A 16 50.10 14.35 16.61
C GLU A 16 48.67 14.77 16.26
N LEU A 17 48.36 16.06 16.36
CA LEU A 17 47.02 16.55 16.00
C LEU A 17 46.75 16.37 14.49
N LEU A 18 47.75 16.67 13.66
CA LEU A 18 47.65 16.56 12.21
C LEU A 18 47.49 15.09 11.77
N LEU A 19 48.22 14.17 12.39
CA LEU A 19 48.09 12.74 12.13
C LEU A 19 46.68 12.24 12.50
N VAL A 20 46.13 12.69 13.62
CA VAL A 20 44.79 12.28 14.07
C VAL A 20 43.71 12.70 13.07
N ILE A 21 43.71 13.98 12.64
CA ILE A 21 42.73 14.43 11.64
C ILE A 21 42.94 13.74 10.29
N ALA A 22 44.18 13.40 9.92
CA ALA A 22 44.48 12.66 8.70
C ALA A 22 43.90 11.23 8.75
N ILE A 23 44.08 10.53 9.87
CA ILE A 23 43.52 9.19 10.07
C ILE A 23 41.98 9.24 10.11
N ILE A 24 41.39 10.21 10.82
CA ILE A 24 39.93 10.38 10.85
C ILE A 24 39.39 10.67 9.44
N GLY A 25 40.05 11.55 8.67
CA GLY A 25 39.68 11.85 7.28
C GLY A 25 39.74 10.62 6.37
N LEU A 26 40.77 9.80 6.51
CA LEU A 26 40.91 8.55 5.77
C LEU A 26 39.80 7.55 6.12
N LEU A 27 39.58 7.30 7.43
CA LEU A 27 38.55 6.37 7.90
C LEU A 27 37.15 6.83 7.48
N THR A 28 36.84 8.12 7.65
CA THR A 28 35.54 8.69 7.26
C THR A 28 35.31 8.63 5.75
N GLY A 29 36.33 8.92 4.94
CA GLY A 29 36.25 8.83 3.47
C GLY A 29 35.87 7.43 2.96
N LEU A 30 36.33 6.37 3.64
CA LEU A 30 35.97 4.98 3.31
C LEU A 30 34.61 4.55 3.86
N LEU A 31 34.19 5.12 5.00
CA LEU A 31 32.95 4.72 5.69
C LEU A 31 31.68 5.27 5.03
N VAL A 32 31.68 6.53 4.57
CA VAL A 32 30.49 7.21 4.02
C VAL A 32 29.73 6.38 2.95
N PRO A 33 30.37 5.89 1.86
CA PRO A 33 29.64 5.15 0.82
C PRO A 33 29.09 3.80 1.31
N SER A 34 29.71 3.20 2.33
CA SER A 34 29.25 1.93 2.93
C SER A 34 27.98 2.16 3.76
N VAL A 35 27.94 3.24 4.54
CA VAL A 35 26.80 3.60 5.38
C VAL A 35 25.57 3.95 4.53
N GLU A 36 25.75 4.70 3.44
CA GLU A 36 24.64 5.04 2.52
C GLU A 36 23.98 3.79 1.92
N ARG A 37 24.79 2.80 1.51
CA ARG A 37 24.30 1.51 0.98
C ARG A 37 23.61 0.66 2.05
N SER A 38 24.06 0.72 3.30
CA SER A 38 23.43 0.00 4.40
C SER A 38 22.08 0.61 4.78
N MET A 39 22.01 1.94 4.84
CA MET A 39 20.78 2.67 5.14
C MET A 39 19.70 2.45 4.07
N SER A 40 20.06 2.40 2.79
CA SER A 40 19.09 2.13 1.72
C SER A 40 18.52 0.72 1.80
N LYS A 41 19.34 -0.30 2.13
CA LYS A 41 18.89 -1.68 2.35
C LYS A 41 17.91 -1.80 3.52
N ASN A 42 18.19 -1.11 4.63
CA ASN A 42 17.31 -1.15 5.81
C ASN A 42 15.95 -0.51 5.54
N ARG A 43 15.91 0.59 4.76
CA ARG A 43 14.64 1.24 4.36
C ARG A 43 13.74 0.30 3.55
N VAL A 44 14.32 -0.43 2.60
CA VAL A 44 13.59 -1.40 1.78
C VAL A 44 13.00 -2.55 2.61
N ALA A 45 13.80 -3.13 3.52
CA ALA A 45 13.31 -4.18 4.41
C ALA A 45 12.17 -3.67 5.30
N ASN A 46 12.29 -2.44 5.81
CA ASN A 46 11.24 -1.79 6.59
C ASN A 46 9.96 -1.57 5.78
N ASP A 47 10.05 -1.11 4.52
CA ASP A 47 8.86 -0.89 3.66
C ASP A 47 8.08 -2.18 3.42
N ILE A 48 8.78 -3.32 3.27
CA ILE A 48 8.16 -4.64 3.11
C ILE A 48 7.44 -5.06 4.39
N GLU A 49 8.05 -4.83 5.55
CA GLU A 49 7.45 -5.19 6.82
C GLU A 49 6.23 -4.31 7.15
N VAL A 50 6.32 -3.01 6.85
CA VAL A 50 5.18 -2.09 6.94
C VAL A 50 4.06 -2.57 6.01
N LEU A 51 4.35 -2.96 4.77
CA LEU A 51 3.34 -3.47 3.86
C LEU A 51 2.63 -4.73 4.41
N ARG A 52 3.39 -5.69 4.98
CA ARG A 52 2.80 -6.88 5.61
C ARG A 52 1.87 -6.50 6.77
N SER A 53 2.33 -5.62 7.64
CA SER A 53 1.52 -5.12 8.74
C SER A 53 0.24 -4.45 8.25
N LYS A 54 0.33 -3.65 7.18
CA LYS A 54 -0.83 -2.95 6.59
C LYS A 54 -1.81 -3.89 5.90
N LEU A 55 -1.33 -4.97 5.27
CA LEU A 55 -2.20 -5.99 4.69
C LEU A 55 -3.05 -6.70 5.74
N GLU A 56 -2.43 -7.07 6.88
CA GLU A 56 -3.18 -7.65 8.00
C GLU A 56 -4.11 -6.61 8.65
N GLU A 57 -3.70 -5.34 8.75
CA GLU A 57 -4.58 -4.25 9.21
C GLU A 57 -5.85 -4.13 8.38
N VAL A 58 -5.74 -4.08 7.05
CA VAL A 58 -6.91 -3.99 6.15
C VAL A 58 -7.86 -5.19 6.35
N ARG A 59 -7.30 -6.39 6.52
CA ARG A 59 -8.10 -7.59 6.82
C ARG A 59 -8.82 -7.48 8.17
N LEU A 60 -8.13 -7.01 9.21
CA LEU A 60 -8.70 -6.82 10.53
C LEU A 60 -9.80 -5.75 10.51
N LEU A 61 -9.57 -4.63 9.83
CA LEU A 61 -10.57 -3.58 9.61
C LEU A 61 -11.83 -4.15 8.96
N ALA A 62 -11.68 -4.94 7.88
CA ALA A 62 -12.80 -5.61 7.25
C ALA A 62 -13.56 -6.55 8.19
N GLY A 63 -12.86 -7.33 9.01
CA GLY A 63 -13.51 -8.25 9.97
C GLY A 63 -14.17 -7.57 11.17
N SER A 64 -13.69 -6.37 11.54
CA SER A 64 -14.26 -5.57 12.63
C SER A 64 -15.44 -4.70 12.20
N ALA A 65 -15.59 -4.48 10.90
CA ALA A 65 -16.67 -3.69 10.34
C ALA A 65 -18.01 -4.38 10.59
N ARG A 66 -19.01 -3.59 10.94
CA ARG A 66 -20.38 -4.07 11.13
C ARG A 66 -21.02 -4.34 9.77
N ASP A 67 -21.82 -5.40 9.71
CA ASP A 67 -22.27 -6.10 8.50
C ASP A 67 -22.59 -5.20 7.30
N ALA A 68 -21.85 -5.37 6.20
CA ALA A 68 -22.32 -4.97 4.87
C ALA A 68 -23.19 -6.06 4.22
N ASP A 69 -23.03 -7.31 4.64
CA ASP A 69 -23.73 -8.48 4.08
C ASP A 69 -25.18 -8.64 4.63
N GLU A 70 -25.53 -8.12 5.82
CA GLU A 70 -26.94 -8.05 6.31
C GLU A 70 -27.77 -6.92 5.67
N ALA A 71 -27.18 -6.12 4.78
CA ALA A 71 -27.87 -5.07 4.02
C ALA A 71 -28.78 -5.60 2.89
N SER A 72 -29.26 -6.84 3.00
CA SER A 72 -30.37 -7.35 2.18
C SER A 72 -31.72 -6.72 2.56
N SER A 73 -31.82 -5.96 3.66
CA SER A 73 -32.96 -5.09 3.94
C SER A 73 -32.62 -3.62 3.66
N VAL A 74 -33.01 -3.15 2.47
CA VAL A 74 -32.76 -1.80 1.95
C VAL A 74 -33.67 -0.75 2.60
N THR A 75 -33.83 -0.80 3.91
CA THR A 75 -34.79 0.06 4.62
C THR A 75 -34.17 0.88 5.75
N GLU A 76 -32.92 0.61 6.14
CA GLU A 76 -32.27 1.41 7.16
C GLU A 76 -31.38 2.52 6.58
N ARG A 77 -31.14 3.52 7.43
CA ARG A 77 -30.87 4.93 7.16
C ARG A 77 -29.38 5.21 6.79
N PRO A 78 -29.04 6.29 6.06
CA PRO A 78 -27.74 6.51 5.41
C PRO A 78 -26.61 6.95 6.36
N ASP A 79 -26.86 6.95 7.66
CA ASP A 79 -26.07 7.57 8.72
C ASP A 79 -25.17 6.59 9.48
N THR A 80 -25.18 5.31 9.13
CA THR A 80 -24.19 4.34 9.62
C THR A 80 -23.06 4.19 8.61
N ASP A 81 -21.84 4.18 9.13
CA ASP A 81 -20.59 4.09 8.37
C ASP A 81 -20.47 2.72 7.67
N ARG A 82 -21.19 2.54 6.55
CA ARG A 82 -21.34 1.28 5.79
C ARG A 82 -20.11 0.94 4.96
N ALA A 83 -19.01 0.61 5.64
CA ALA A 83 -17.85 0.06 4.97
C ALA A 83 -18.20 -1.33 4.40
N GLY A 84 -18.37 -1.42 3.08
CA GLY A 84 -18.54 -2.68 2.36
C GLY A 84 -17.23 -3.43 2.19
N TYR A 85 -16.15 -2.67 2.05
CA TYR A 85 -14.84 -3.23 1.75
C TYR A 85 -13.74 -2.36 2.36
N TYR A 86 -12.65 -3.01 2.76
CA TYR A 86 -11.38 -2.36 3.02
C TYR A 86 -10.34 -2.94 2.07
N GLY A 87 -9.55 -2.10 1.43
CA GLY A 87 -8.61 -2.56 0.43
C GLY A 87 -7.33 -1.75 0.35
N ILE A 88 -6.41 -2.25 -0.46
CA ILE A 88 -5.22 -1.51 -0.86
C ILE A 88 -5.38 -1.09 -2.32
N TYR A 89 -5.24 0.21 -2.54
CA TYR A 89 -5.14 0.84 -3.85
C TYR A 89 -3.67 0.98 -4.26
N PHE A 90 -3.40 0.58 -5.49
CA PHE A 90 -2.11 0.77 -6.15
C PHE A 90 -2.31 1.68 -7.36
N PRO A 91 -1.70 2.88 -7.36
CA PRO A 91 -1.75 3.77 -8.53
C PRO A 91 -0.97 3.14 -9.70
N PRO A 92 -1.42 3.35 -10.95
CA PRO A 92 -0.72 2.84 -12.12
C PRO A 92 0.63 3.57 -12.31
N THR A 93 1.62 2.83 -12.83
CA THR A 93 3.04 3.25 -12.87
C THR A 93 3.29 4.50 -13.72
N ASP A 94 2.48 4.73 -14.75
CA ASP A 94 2.53 5.87 -15.67
C ASP A 94 2.11 7.20 -15.01
N GLN A 95 1.28 7.15 -13.96
CA GLN A 95 0.82 8.33 -13.22
C GLN A 95 1.82 8.83 -12.17
N LEU A 96 2.95 8.16 -12.00
CA LEU A 96 3.96 8.46 -10.97
C LEU A 96 5.26 9.05 -11.54
N LEU A 97 5.27 9.50 -12.81
CA LEU A 97 6.45 10.12 -13.43
C LEU A 97 6.94 11.32 -12.59
N GLY A 98 8.05 11.12 -11.87
CA GLY A 98 8.67 12.12 -11.00
C GLY A 98 8.14 12.17 -9.56
N GLN A 99 7.14 11.36 -9.20
CA GLN A 99 6.65 11.25 -7.82
C GLN A 99 7.16 9.98 -7.14
N LYS A 100 7.25 10.00 -5.80
CA LYS A 100 7.52 8.77 -5.04
C LYS A 100 6.35 7.80 -5.21
N HIS A 101 6.67 6.53 -5.48
CA HIS A 101 5.66 5.48 -5.48
C HIS A 101 4.99 5.39 -4.10
N PHE A 102 3.69 5.09 -4.10
CA PHE A 102 2.91 4.95 -2.87
C PHE A 102 1.85 3.86 -3.05
N TYR A 103 1.33 3.38 -1.94
CA TYR A 103 0.07 2.62 -1.89
C TYR A 103 -0.84 3.26 -0.85
N ALA A 104 -2.13 3.01 -0.94
CA ALA A 104 -3.11 3.58 -0.02
C ALA A 104 -4.06 2.51 0.50
N LEU A 105 -4.33 2.56 1.80
CA LEU A 105 -5.41 1.83 2.44
C LEU A 105 -6.68 2.65 2.22
N ILE A 106 -7.69 2.01 1.67
CA ILE A 106 -8.94 2.66 1.30
C ILE A 106 -10.13 1.92 1.87
N ARG A 107 -11.17 2.69 2.15
CA ARG A 107 -12.47 2.20 2.57
C ARG A 107 -13.44 2.41 1.41
N LEU A 108 -14.29 1.41 1.17
CA LEU A 108 -15.30 1.46 0.12
C LEU A 108 -16.66 1.09 0.69
N SER A 109 -17.69 1.72 0.15
CA SER A 109 -19.08 1.43 0.52
C SER A 109 -19.66 0.29 -0.32
N TRP A 110 -20.65 -0.41 0.23
CA TRP A 110 -21.45 -1.39 -0.51
C TRP A 110 -22.80 -0.78 -0.92
N PRO A 111 -23.31 -1.08 -2.14
CA PRO A 111 -22.65 -1.76 -3.25
C PRO A 111 -21.57 -0.89 -3.90
N VAL A 112 -20.55 -1.51 -4.52
CA VAL A 112 -19.33 -0.84 -5.02
C VAL A 112 -19.60 0.21 -6.13
N ASN A 113 -20.68 0.03 -6.88
CA ASN A 113 -21.05 0.82 -8.05
C ASN A 113 -22.52 1.28 -8.02
N GLY A 114 -23.18 1.20 -6.86
CA GLY A 114 -24.62 1.47 -6.75
C GLY A 114 -25.52 0.39 -7.38
N TRP A 115 -24.95 -0.70 -7.93
CA TRP A 115 -25.70 -1.80 -8.54
C TRP A 115 -25.84 -2.97 -7.56
N ASP A 116 -27.09 -3.30 -7.23
CA ASP A 116 -27.45 -4.43 -6.37
C ASP A 116 -27.76 -5.67 -7.26
N PRO A 117 -26.94 -6.74 -7.21
CA PRO A 117 -27.17 -7.95 -7.98
C PRO A 117 -28.42 -8.73 -7.53
N ALA A 118 -28.91 -8.51 -6.31
CA ALA A 118 -30.13 -9.16 -5.82
C ALA A 118 -31.40 -8.51 -6.39
N ASP A 119 -31.31 -7.31 -6.96
CA ASP A 119 -32.47 -6.56 -7.49
C ASP A 119 -32.12 -5.76 -8.77
N PRO A 120 -31.86 -6.45 -9.90
CA PRO A 120 -31.38 -5.81 -11.13
C PRO A 120 -32.40 -4.84 -11.78
N GLY A 121 -33.69 -4.95 -11.43
CA GLY A 121 -34.80 -4.21 -12.02
C GLY A 121 -35.25 -2.96 -11.27
N ASN A 122 -34.84 -2.79 -10.00
CA ASN A 122 -35.38 -1.73 -9.15
C ASN A 122 -34.64 -0.40 -9.33
N THR A 123 -35.21 0.46 -10.17
CA THR A 123 -34.72 1.80 -10.48
C THR A 123 -34.88 2.80 -9.33
N ALA A 124 -35.68 2.51 -8.30
CA ALA A 124 -35.85 3.39 -7.15
C ALA A 124 -34.65 3.38 -6.19
N LYS A 125 -33.91 2.25 -6.12
CA LYS A 125 -32.62 2.15 -5.40
C LYS A 125 -31.44 2.69 -6.21
N ARG A 126 -31.61 3.06 -7.49
CA ARG A 126 -30.55 3.62 -8.35
C ARG A 126 -30.21 5.09 -8.06
N ARG A 127 -30.75 5.68 -7.00
CA ARG A 127 -30.36 7.01 -6.51
C ARG A 127 -29.39 6.90 -5.33
N PHE A 128 -28.34 6.11 -5.47
CA PHE A 128 -27.16 6.29 -4.64
C PHE A 128 -26.36 7.43 -5.26
N ASP A 129 -26.50 8.63 -4.70
CA ASP A 129 -25.75 9.80 -5.13
C ASP A 129 -24.28 9.61 -4.73
N PRO A 130 -23.34 9.49 -5.68
CA PRO A 130 -21.91 9.38 -5.37
C PRO A 130 -21.37 10.61 -4.62
N ASN A 131 -22.13 11.71 -4.56
CA ASN A 131 -21.82 12.88 -3.76
C ASN A 131 -22.38 12.82 -2.32
N THR A 132 -23.02 11.72 -1.93
CA THR A 132 -23.47 11.53 -0.54
C THR A 132 -22.23 11.52 0.37
N PRO A 133 -22.13 12.43 1.36
CA PRO A 133 -20.99 12.46 2.27
C PRO A 133 -20.79 11.11 2.96
N GLY A 134 -19.55 10.63 3.03
CA GLY A 134 -19.20 9.35 3.64
C GLY A 134 -19.42 8.10 2.76
N TYR A 135 -19.96 8.25 1.54
CA TYR A 135 -20.04 7.16 0.57
C TYR A 135 -18.77 7.08 -0.28
N CYS A 136 -18.18 5.88 -0.33
CA CYS A 136 -16.87 5.69 -0.94
C CYS A 136 -16.91 4.75 -2.13
N THR A 137 -16.96 5.35 -3.33
CA THR A 137 -16.75 4.62 -4.58
C THR A 137 -15.26 4.34 -4.78
N PRO A 138 -14.87 3.30 -5.53
CA PRO A 138 -13.46 3.06 -5.84
C PRO A 138 -12.83 4.20 -6.66
N GLY A 139 -13.62 4.89 -7.47
CA GLY A 139 -13.16 6.08 -8.21
C GLY A 139 -12.77 7.23 -7.27
N GLN A 140 -13.64 7.54 -6.30
CA GLN A 140 -13.36 8.55 -5.28
C GLN A 140 -12.18 8.13 -4.40
N ALA A 141 -12.14 6.88 -3.93
CA ALA A 141 -11.03 6.38 -3.13
C ALA A 141 -9.68 6.45 -3.86
N ALA A 142 -9.66 6.16 -5.16
CA ALA A 142 -8.45 6.31 -5.97
C ALA A 142 -8.03 7.78 -6.10
N GLN A 143 -8.98 8.71 -6.19
CA GLN A 143 -8.70 10.15 -6.21
C GLN A 143 -8.19 10.65 -4.86
N ASP A 144 -8.84 10.29 -3.76
CA ASP A 144 -8.44 10.65 -2.39
C ASP A 144 -7.04 10.11 -2.08
N ALA A 145 -6.73 8.88 -2.49
CA ALA A 145 -5.41 8.29 -2.36
C ALA A 145 -4.33 9.09 -3.12
N ARG A 146 -4.62 9.54 -4.35
CA ARG A 146 -3.71 10.40 -5.13
C ARG A 146 -3.52 11.77 -4.45
N ASN A 147 -4.60 12.36 -3.95
CA ASN A 147 -4.57 13.63 -3.24
C ASN A 147 -3.91 13.50 -1.85
N GLY A 148 -3.84 12.30 -1.29
CA GLY A 148 -3.34 12.05 0.06
C GLY A 148 -4.31 12.51 1.15
N SER A 149 -5.57 12.80 0.81
CA SER A 149 -6.62 13.18 1.75
C SER A 149 -8.00 12.94 1.14
N GLY A 150 -8.99 12.69 2.00
CA GLY A 150 -10.39 12.49 1.63
C GLY A 150 -11.05 11.41 2.50
N ASP A 151 -12.38 11.36 2.47
CA ASP A 151 -13.17 10.50 3.37
C ASP A 151 -12.98 9.00 3.09
N CYS A 152 -12.54 8.65 1.89
CA CYS A 152 -12.35 7.26 1.46
C CYS A 152 -10.93 6.75 1.67
N LEU A 153 -10.01 7.65 2.03
CA LEU A 153 -8.64 7.32 2.35
C LEU A 153 -8.52 7.00 3.84
N VAL A 154 -8.11 5.77 4.14
CA VAL A 154 -7.75 5.38 5.51
C VAL A 154 -6.33 5.84 5.80
N GLU A 155 -5.40 5.50 4.91
CA GLU A 155 -3.99 5.86 5.08
C GLU A 155 -3.26 5.84 3.74
N ARG A 156 -2.32 6.75 3.55
CA ARG A 156 -1.38 6.73 2.42
C ARG A 156 0.02 6.42 2.91
N VAL A 157 0.66 5.42 2.32
CA VAL A 157 2.03 5.03 2.64
C VAL A 157 2.93 5.31 1.43
N ASN A 158 3.86 6.24 1.60
CA ASN A 158 4.86 6.56 0.60
C ASN A 158 6.04 5.59 0.71
N LEU A 159 6.47 5.02 -0.42
CA LEU A 159 7.59 4.12 -0.47
C LEU A 159 8.92 4.88 -0.45
N SER A 160 9.98 4.19 0.01
CA SER A 160 11.33 4.73 -0.04
C SER A 160 11.82 4.91 -1.49
N SER A 161 12.82 5.78 -1.66
CA SER A 161 13.39 6.05 -2.98
C SER A 161 14.02 4.79 -3.58
N GLY A 162 13.66 4.46 -4.82
CA GLY A 162 14.18 3.28 -5.53
C GLY A 162 13.31 2.03 -5.40
N VAL A 163 12.21 2.10 -4.64
CA VAL A 163 11.15 1.09 -4.71
C VAL A 163 10.22 1.44 -5.86
N THR A 164 10.01 0.51 -6.76
CA THR A 164 9.05 0.67 -7.85
C THR A 164 8.05 -0.48 -7.84
N PHE A 165 6.80 -0.19 -8.18
CA PHE A 165 5.84 -1.22 -8.51
C PHE A 165 6.05 -1.62 -9.97
N THR A 166 6.42 -2.87 -10.19
CA THR A 166 6.26 -3.47 -11.51
C THR A 166 4.94 -4.18 -11.52
N LEU A 167 3.98 -3.46 -12.07
CA LEU A 167 2.71 -4.04 -12.42
C LEU A 167 2.95 -4.97 -13.63
N LEU A 168 2.60 -6.25 -13.51
CA LEU A 168 2.58 -7.24 -14.60
C LEU A 168 1.94 -6.63 -15.87
N PRO A 169 2.37 -7.03 -17.09
CA PRO A 169 2.16 -6.32 -18.37
C PRO A 169 0.69 -6.04 -18.82
N TYR A 170 -0.31 -6.37 -18.00
CA TYR A 170 -1.73 -6.16 -18.27
C TYR A 170 -2.43 -5.27 -17.22
N MET A 171 -1.66 -4.51 -16.44
CA MET A 171 -2.14 -3.68 -15.33
C MET A 171 -2.13 -2.17 -15.62
N TRP A 172 -2.48 -1.80 -16.85
CA TRP A 172 -2.71 -0.40 -17.30
C TRP A 172 -4.00 0.22 -16.73
N ARG A 173 -4.56 -0.35 -15.66
CA ARG A 173 -5.88 -0.03 -15.13
C ARG A 173 -5.80 0.10 -13.62
N ASN A 174 -6.60 1.00 -13.06
CA ASN A 174 -6.78 1.06 -11.61
C ASN A 174 -7.33 -0.28 -11.13
N ARG A 175 -6.64 -0.88 -10.16
CA ARG A 175 -7.08 -2.09 -9.46
C ARG A 175 -7.12 -1.81 -7.98
N VAL A 176 -8.14 -2.33 -7.33
CA VAL A 176 -8.24 -2.34 -5.88
C VAL A 176 -8.36 -3.79 -5.44
N ILE A 177 -7.47 -4.19 -4.54
CA ILE A 177 -7.59 -5.48 -3.87
C ILE A 177 -8.22 -5.20 -2.52
N ALA A 178 -9.37 -5.81 -2.25
CA ALA A 178 -10.12 -5.52 -1.04
C ALA A 178 -10.62 -6.78 -0.35
N TYR A 179 -10.85 -6.66 0.95
CA TYR A 179 -11.57 -7.61 1.76
C TYR A 179 -13.01 -7.12 1.93
N ARG A 180 -13.97 -7.97 1.61
CA ARG A 180 -15.37 -7.71 1.92
C ARG A 180 -15.57 -7.71 3.43
N ALA A 181 -16.34 -6.75 3.92
CA ALA A 181 -16.76 -6.67 5.30
C ALA A 181 -18.12 -7.37 5.51
N PRO A 182 -18.32 -8.14 6.59
CA PRO A 182 -17.34 -8.57 7.59
C PRO A 182 -16.66 -9.90 7.23
N SER A 183 -17.08 -10.54 6.13
CA SER A 183 -16.69 -11.90 5.74
C SER A 183 -15.19 -12.09 5.52
N GLN A 184 -14.42 -11.02 5.38
CA GLN A 184 -13.00 -11.04 5.00
C GLN A 184 -12.76 -11.82 3.70
N GLN A 185 -13.77 -11.89 2.82
CA GLN A 185 -13.60 -12.50 1.51
C GLN A 185 -12.73 -11.58 0.66
N LEU A 186 -11.62 -12.11 0.14
CA LEU A 186 -10.76 -11.36 -0.78
C LEU A 186 -11.46 -11.20 -2.13
N VAL A 187 -11.59 -9.96 -2.57
CA VAL A 187 -12.18 -9.57 -3.83
C VAL A 187 -11.24 -8.67 -4.60
N GLU A 188 -11.36 -8.70 -5.92
CA GLU A 188 -10.69 -7.75 -6.80
C GLU A 188 -11.74 -6.85 -7.43
N LEU A 189 -11.51 -5.55 -7.33
CA LEU A 189 -12.30 -4.55 -8.01
C LEU A 189 -11.50 -4.07 -9.22
N LEU A 190 -12.10 -4.26 -10.39
CA LEU A 190 -11.50 -3.93 -11.67
C LEU A 190 -12.30 -2.82 -12.33
N CYS A 191 -11.58 -1.88 -12.94
CA CYS A 191 -12.18 -0.89 -13.79
C CYS A 191 -12.03 -1.31 -15.26
N GLU A 192 -13.15 -1.55 -15.95
CA GLU A 192 -13.13 -2.12 -17.32
C GLU A 192 -12.65 -1.12 -18.41
N ARG A 193 -12.56 0.17 -18.07
CA ARG A 193 -12.13 1.27 -18.94
C ARG A 193 -11.12 2.16 -18.18
N PRO A 194 -10.31 3.00 -18.83
CA PRO A 194 -9.56 4.03 -18.10
C PRO A 194 -10.56 4.87 -17.30
N CYS A 195 -10.51 4.77 -15.96
CA CYS A 195 -11.41 5.49 -15.05
C CYS A 195 -10.94 6.94 -14.92
N GLU A 196 -10.93 7.66 -16.03
CA GLU A 196 -10.84 9.10 -16.02
C GLU A 196 -12.22 9.63 -15.59
N ASN A 197 -12.25 10.40 -14.50
CA ASN A 197 -13.41 11.18 -14.05
C ASN A 197 -14.54 10.42 -13.32
N GLY A 198 -14.22 9.44 -12.47
CA GLY A 198 -15.18 8.94 -11.46
C GLY A 198 -16.36 8.11 -11.99
N ALA A 199 -16.34 7.69 -13.26
CA ALA A 199 -17.43 6.89 -13.82
C ALA A 199 -17.46 5.46 -13.23
N ASN A 200 -18.68 5.01 -12.87
CA ASN A 200 -19.06 3.79 -12.13
C ASN A 200 -18.83 2.45 -12.88
N HIS A 201 -17.72 2.29 -13.60
CA HIS A 201 -17.37 1.05 -14.31
C HIS A 201 -16.50 0.09 -13.50
N TRP A 202 -16.67 0.14 -12.18
CA TRP A 202 -16.04 -0.82 -11.28
C TRP A 202 -16.93 -2.05 -11.17
N GLN A 203 -16.34 -3.22 -11.43
CA GLN A 203 -17.00 -4.49 -11.24
C GLN A 203 -16.26 -5.27 -10.17
N GLU A 204 -17.03 -5.80 -9.21
CA GLU A 204 -16.53 -6.82 -8.32
C GLU A 204 -16.36 -8.10 -9.10
N ASN A 205 -15.20 -8.73 -8.94
CA ASN A 205 -14.97 -10.08 -9.39
C ASN A 205 -15.24 -11.05 -8.22
N PRO A 206 -16.45 -11.65 -8.13
CA PRO A 206 -16.86 -12.43 -6.97
C PRO A 206 -16.13 -13.77 -6.87
N SER A 207 -15.48 -14.23 -7.95
CA SER A 207 -14.60 -15.40 -7.95
C SER A 207 -13.27 -15.15 -7.22
N GLY A 208 -13.13 -14.00 -6.56
CA GLY A 208 -11.86 -13.47 -6.10
C GLY A 208 -11.03 -12.97 -7.28
N PRO A 209 -9.78 -12.59 -7.02
CA PRO A 209 -8.90 -12.08 -8.07
C PRO A 209 -8.72 -13.15 -9.16
N LYS A 210 -9.12 -12.83 -10.39
CA LYS A 210 -8.98 -13.77 -11.51
C LYS A 210 -7.56 -13.64 -12.05
N PHE A 211 -6.74 -14.64 -11.75
CA PHE A 211 -5.40 -14.82 -12.33
C PHE A 211 -5.42 -15.20 -13.81
N ASP A 212 -6.61 -15.36 -14.38
CA ASP A 212 -6.77 -15.93 -15.69
C ASP A 212 -7.85 -15.17 -16.45
N GLN A 213 -7.40 -14.42 -17.47
CA GLN A 213 -8.13 -14.19 -18.73
C GLN A 213 -7.36 -13.34 -19.77
N ALA A 214 -6.03 -13.26 -19.67
CA ALA A 214 -5.20 -12.72 -20.76
C ALA A 214 -3.79 -13.35 -20.84
N GLY A 215 -3.67 -14.66 -20.60
CA GLY A 215 -2.47 -15.43 -20.98
C GLY A 215 -1.27 -15.37 -20.04
N VAL A 216 -1.42 -14.90 -18.80
CA VAL A 216 -0.42 -15.09 -17.74
C VAL A 216 -1.12 -15.69 -16.53
N SER A 217 -1.47 -16.97 -16.65
CA SER A 217 -1.72 -17.83 -15.49
C SER A 217 -0.40 -17.90 -14.71
N ASN A 218 -0.17 -16.96 -13.81
CA ASN A 218 0.90 -17.14 -12.83
C ASN A 218 0.45 -18.29 -11.94
N ALA A 219 0.88 -19.52 -12.24
CA ALA A 219 0.68 -20.71 -11.41
C ALA A 219 1.14 -20.49 -9.94
N ASN A 220 1.88 -19.40 -9.69
CA ASN A 220 2.41 -18.99 -8.40
C ASN A 220 1.54 -17.97 -7.63
N GLY A 221 0.39 -17.54 -8.16
CA GLY A 221 -0.55 -16.64 -7.46
C GLY A 221 -0.01 -15.24 -7.15
N ILE A 222 0.95 -14.73 -7.93
CA ILE A 222 1.60 -13.43 -7.72
C ILE A 222 0.72 -12.30 -8.28
N TYR A 223 0.43 -11.29 -7.45
CA TYR A 223 -0.39 -10.12 -7.76
C TYR A 223 0.42 -8.97 -8.33
N PHE A 224 1.46 -8.58 -7.59
CA PHE A 224 2.36 -7.52 -7.98
C PHE A 224 3.74 -7.75 -7.40
N GLU A 225 4.72 -7.16 -8.06
CA GLU A 225 6.11 -7.19 -7.64
C GLU A 225 6.54 -5.78 -7.23
N LEU A 226 7.14 -5.70 -6.05
CA LEU A 226 7.92 -4.55 -5.61
C LEU A 226 9.36 -4.81 -6.02
N ASN A 227 9.89 -3.94 -6.86
CA ASN A 227 11.25 -4.03 -7.36
C ASN A 227 12.15 -3.03 -6.65
N PHE A 228 13.31 -3.53 -6.23
CA PHE A 228 14.28 -2.83 -5.39
C PHE A 228 15.69 -3.05 -5.96
N SER A 229 16.07 -2.29 -6.98
CA SER A 229 17.37 -2.45 -7.67
C SER A 229 17.59 -3.89 -8.20
N LEU A 230 18.10 -4.81 -7.38
CA LEU A 230 18.36 -6.22 -7.72
C LEU A 230 17.48 -7.22 -6.96
N LYS A 231 16.59 -6.76 -6.07
CA LYS A 231 15.72 -7.62 -5.26
C LYS A 231 14.27 -7.40 -5.62
N THR A 232 13.45 -8.44 -5.41
CA THR A 232 12.02 -8.41 -5.70
C THR A 232 11.24 -8.93 -4.49
N ALA A 233 10.21 -8.21 -4.08
CA ALA A 233 9.20 -8.73 -3.15
C ALA A 233 7.92 -8.98 -3.93
N ARG A 234 7.35 -10.17 -3.75
CA ARG A 234 6.18 -10.64 -4.47
C ARG A 234 5.02 -10.74 -3.51
N VAL A 235 3.95 -10.02 -3.80
CA VAL A 235 2.71 -10.21 -3.07
C VAL A 235 1.92 -11.32 -3.76
N LYS A 236 1.58 -12.35 -3.00
CA LYS A 236 0.87 -13.54 -3.46
C LYS A 236 -0.45 -13.69 -2.72
N TYR A 237 -1.39 -14.39 -3.33
CA TYR A 237 -2.55 -14.90 -2.62
C TYR A 237 -2.33 -16.34 -2.25
N ALA A 238 -2.61 -16.63 -0.99
CA ALA A 238 -2.72 -17.97 -0.49
C ALA A 238 -4.21 -18.38 -0.56
N PRO A 239 -4.62 -19.16 -1.58
CA PRO A 239 -6.03 -19.49 -1.80
C PRO A 239 -6.66 -20.23 -0.61
N TYR A 240 -5.86 -21.03 0.12
CA TYR A 240 -6.33 -21.79 1.27
C TYR A 240 -6.59 -20.96 2.52
N SER A 241 -5.91 -19.82 2.69
CA SER A 241 -6.08 -18.94 3.86
C SER A 241 -6.86 -17.66 3.54
N ALA A 242 -7.21 -17.46 2.27
CA ALA A 242 -7.75 -16.21 1.74
C ALA A 242 -6.91 -14.98 2.15
N LYS A 243 -5.58 -15.15 2.24
CA LYS A 243 -4.64 -14.10 2.67
C LYS A 243 -3.76 -13.63 1.54
N LEU A 244 -3.42 -12.35 1.57
CA LEU A 244 -2.28 -11.83 0.84
C LEU A 244 -1.01 -12.07 1.67
N THR A 245 -0.01 -12.69 1.07
CA THR A 245 1.31 -12.94 1.68
C THR A 245 2.38 -12.20 0.89
N VAL A 246 3.43 -11.75 1.56
CA VAL A 246 4.55 -11.07 0.91
C VAL A 246 5.78 -11.95 0.99
N ASP A 247 6.17 -12.53 -0.15
CA ASP A 247 7.38 -13.32 -0.30
C ASP A 247 8.53 -12.41 -0.72
N TYR A 248 9.59 -12.38 0.07
CA TYR A 248 10.78 -11.60 -0.22
C TYR A 248 11.99 -12.51 -0.33
N SER A 249 12.64 -12.53 -1.50
CA SER A 249 13.92 -13.21 -1.66
C SER A 249 15.04 -12.22 -1.40
N LEU A 250 15.85 -12.50 -0.36
CA LEU A 250 17.04 -11.72 -0.01
C LEU A 250 18.15 -11.88 -1.04
#